data_AF-A0A815UQ63-F1
#
_entry.id   AF-A0A815UQ63-F1
#
_cell.length_a   1.000
_cell.length_b   1.000
_cell.length_c   1.000
_cell.angle_alpha   90.00
_cell.angle_beta   90.00
_cell.angle_gamma   90.00
#
_symmetry.space_group_name_H-M   'P 1'
#
loop_
_entity.id
_entity.type
_entity.pdbx_description
1 polymer ?
#
loop_
_entity_poly.entity_id
_entity_poly.type
_entity_poly.pdbx_seq_one_letter_code
_entity_poly.pdbx_strand_id
1 'polypeptide(L)'
;MFLPKLHSLTISPGEYVQSSSHLFSSVFSLLKLKYCKIIIQTKVSETMFPAYLSEYDESPIEYLIIDGRFPFESLNNLLSCLPRLRHLSISTLVKSDFEERRELPSTKLKYLKYISLNLDCVRFDQFEKILTTFFHYVEILRIATLFDEAYLNAKRWEKLLSIHMPCLRIFDMNHYDSIRNNALTYHDLID
;
A
#
# COMPACT_ATOMS: atom_id res chain seq x y z
N MET A 1 15.32 20.76 -3.44
CA MET A 1 14.50 21.33 -4.55
C MET A 1 13.46 22.26 -3.94
N PHE A 2 13.48 23.55 -4.24
CA PHE A 2 12.64 24.54 -3.56
C PHE A 2 11.45 24.94 -4.45
N LEU A 3 10.31 24.26 -4.26
CA LEU A 3 9.05 24.56 -4.95
C LEU A 3 7.97 24.93 -3.90
N PRO A 4 8.01 26.17 -3.36
CA PRO A 4 7.28 26.56 -2.15
C PRO A 4 5.76 26.71 -2.32
N LYS A 5 5.23 26.44 -3.51
CA LYS A 5 3.79 26.48 -3.82
C LYS A 5 3.29 25.18 -4.48
N LEU A 6 4.15 24.16 -4.59
CA LEU A 6 3.77 22.91 -5.23
C LEU A 6 2.89 22.09 -4.29
N HIS A 7 1.61 21.99 -4.65
CA HIS A 7 0.59 21.25 -3.88
C HIS A 7 0.25 19.89 -4.46
N SER A 8 0.51 19.69 -5.75
CA SER A 8 0.25 18.46 -6.48
C SER A 8 1.45 18.16 -7.38
N LEU A 9 1.87 16.90 -7.41
CA LEU A 9 2.95 16.42 -8.24
C LEU A 9 2.58 15.07 -8.85
N THR A 10 2.72 14.96 -10.16
CA THR A 10 2.69 13.68 -10.86
C THR A 10 4.04 13.45 -11.52
N ILE A 11 4.68 12.34 -11.22
CA ILE A 11 5.96 11.95 -11.81
C ILE A 11 5.73 10.71 -12.67
N SER A 12 6.12 10.80 -13.93
CA SER A 12 6.12 9.70 -14.89
C SER A 12 7.49 9.67 -15.57
N PRO A 13 8.46 8.93 -15.03
CA PRO A 13 9.74 8.72 -15.68
C PRO A 13 9.49 7.96 -16.98
N GLY A 14 10.03 8.47 -18.10
CA GLY A 14 9.96 7.77 -19.39
C GLY A 14 10.90 6.56 -19.46
N GLU A 15 11.82 6.43 -18.50
CA GLU A 15 12.83 5.37 -18.40
C GLU A 15 12.82 4.73 -17.01
N TYR A 16 13.43 3.54 -16.90
CA TYR A 16 13.56 2.83 -15.64
C TYR A 16 14.30 3.65 -14.60
N VAL A 17 13.69 3.84 -13.43
CA VAL A 17 14.34 4.51 -12.30
C VAL A 17 15.23 3.51 -11.58
N GLN A 18 16.55 3.67 -11.71
CA GLN A 18 17.55 2.80 -11.05
C GLN A 18 17.48 2.82 -9.52
N SER A 19 17.00 3.93 -8.93
CA SER A 19 16.84 4.05 -7.49
C SER A 19 15.64 4.93 -7.15
N SER A 20 14.51 4.31 -6.85
CA SER A 20 13.30 5.03 -6.42
C SER A 20 13.50 5.74 -5.08
N SER A 21 14.52 5.35 -4.31
CA SER A 21 14.76 5.88 -2.97
C SER A 21 14.99 7.39 -2.94
N HIS A 22 15.86 7.89 -3.81
CA HIS A 22 16.13 9.33 -3.95
C HIS A 22 14.91 10.10 -4.44
N LEU A 23 14.07 9.45 -5.27
CA LEU A 23 12.83 10.05 -5.73
C LEU A 23 11.87 10.26 -4.57
N PHE A 24 11.60 9.21 -3.79
CA PHE A 24 10.70 9.30 -2.64
C PHE A 24 11.20 10.29 -1.59
N SER A 25 12.49 10.28 -1.23
CA SER A 25 13.04 11.23 -0.24
C SER A 25 12.91 12.68 -0.72
N SER A 26 13.23 12.95 -1.98
CA SER A 26 13.13 14.30 -2.55
C SER A 26 11.68 14.77 -2.59
N VAL A 27 10.75 13.90 -2.97
CA VAL A 27 9.33 14.24 -3.07
C VAL A 27 8.71 14.45 -1.69
N PHE A 28 9.03 13.60 -0.72
CA PHE A 28 8.41 13.66 0.61
C PHE A 28 8.89 14.86 1.44
N SER A 29 10.08 15.39 1.15
CA SER A 29 10.59 16.65 1.73
C SER A 29 9.85 17.92 1.26
N LEU A 30 8.93 17.82 0.30
CA LEU A 30 8.21 18.97 -0.23
C LEU A 30 7.11 19.42 0.74
N LEU A 31 7.41 20.45 1.53
CA LEU A 31 6.62 20.96 2.67
C LEU A 31 5.18 21.42 2.37
N LYS A 32 4.77 21.52 1.11
CA LYS A 32 3.39 21.90 0.73
C LYS A 32 2.69 20.87 -0.16
N LEU A 33 3.36 19.77 -0.47
CA LEU A 33 2.84 18.75 -1.37
C LEU A 33 1.75 17.94 -0.68
N LYS A 34 0.51 18.08 -1.14
CA LYS A 34 -0.65 17.35 -0.59
C LYS A 34 -1.03 16.14 -1.43
N TYR A 35 -0.85 16.23 -2.75
CA TYR A 35 -1.16 15.16 -3.69
C TYR A 35 0.12 14.72 -4.40
N CYS A 36 0.36 13.42 -4.43
CA CYS A 36 1.48 12.83 -5.14
C CYS A 36 1.02 11.59 -5.92
N LYS A 37 1.29 11.57 -7.23
CA LYS A 37 1.21 10.36 -8.05
C LYS A 37 2.61 10.05 -8.60
N ILE A 38 3.07 8.83 -8.39
CA ILE A 38 4.35 8.35 -8.92
C ILE A 38 4.08 7.13 -9.78
N ILE A 39 4.43 7.22 -11.05
CA ILE A 39 4.38 6.10 -11.98
C ILE A 39 5.79 5.49 -12.02
N ILE A 40 5.93 4.24 -11.61
CA ILE A 40 7.22 3.58 -11.46
C ILE A 40 7.30 2.40 -12.42
N GLN A 41 8.23 2.49 -13.37
CA GLN A 41 8.69 1.35 -14.15
C GLN A 41 10.01 0.89 -13.54
N THR A 42 9.99 -0.20 -12.78
CA THR A 42 11.19 -0.81 -12.17
C THR A 42 11.42 -2.21 -12.72
N LYS A 43 12.70 -2.59 -12.84
CA LYS A 43 13.07 -4.01 -12.99
C LYS A 43 12.93 -4.71 -11.64
N VAL A 44 12.55 -5.98 -11.68
CA VAL A 44 12.11 -6.81 -10.54
C VAL A 44 13.13 -6.86 -9.38
N SER A 45 14.41 -6.61 -9.62
CA SER A 45 15.49 -6.79 -8.65
C SER A 45 15.97 -5.53 -7.93
N GLU A 46 15.46 -4.34 -8.25
CA GLU A 46 16.04 -3.06 -7.78
C GLU A 46 15.11 -2.25 -6.86
N THR A 47 13.97 -2.80 -6.46
CA THR A 47 13.01 -2.08 -5.62
C THR A 47 13.49 -2.02 -4.17
N MET A 48 14.47 -1.15 -3.90
CA MET A 48 14.86 -0.78 -2.55
C MET A 48 14.22 0.57 -2.24
N PHE A 49 13.18 0.54 -1.41
CA PHE A 49 12.79 1.74 -0.69
C PHE A 49 13.88 1.99 0.37
N PRO A 50 14.28 3.24 0.60
CA PRO A 50 15.33 3.51 1.55
C PRO A 50 14.80 3.15 2.93
N ALA A 51 15.52 2.28 3.63
CA ALA A 51 15.26 1.92 5.01
C ALA A 51 15.40 3.12 5.98
N TYR A 52 15.66 4.34 5.49
CA TYR A 52 16.07 5.49 6.29
C TYR A 52 15.24 6.76 6.00
N LEU A 53 13.98 6.65 5.56
CA LEU A 53 13.11 7.83 5.50
C LEU A 53 12.73 8.40 6.88
N SER A 54 13.05 7.69 7.97
CA SER A 54 12.79 8.12 9.35
C SER A 54 13.57 9.36 9.79
N GLU A 55 14.55 9.82 9.01
CA GLU A 55 15.35 11.02 9.33
C GLU A 55 14.74 12.33 8.79
N TYR A 56 13.62 12.26 8.05
CA TYR A 56 12.98 13.44 7.47
C TYR A 56 11.78 13.91 8.29
N ASP A 57 11.52 15.22 8.23
CA ASP A 57 10.29 15.82 8.75
C ASP A 57 9.05 15.13 8.16
N GLU A 58 8.00 15.03 8.97
CA GLU A 58 6.72 14.44 8.58
C GLU A 58 6.19 15.05 7.27
N SER A 59 5.97 14.21 6.27
CA SER A 59 5.52 14.69 4.98
C SER A 59 4.05 15.15 5.03
N PRO A 60 3.70 16.29 4.41
CA PRO A 60 2.34 16.84 4.43
C PRO A 60 1.39 16.16 3.44
N ILE A 61 1.83 15.10 2.75
CA ILE A 61 1.05 14.40 1.73
C ILE A 61 -0.21 13.80 2.35
N GLU A 62 -1.34 14.11 1.72
CA GLU A 62 -2.68 13.61 2.07
C GLU A 62 -3.15 12.54 1.08
N TYR A 63 -2.69 12.58 -0.18
CA TYR A 63 -3.07 11.65 -1.24
C TYR A 63 -1.83 11.12 -1.93
N LEU A 64 -1.62 9.80 -1.88
CA LEU A 64 -0.52 9.12 -2.53
C LEU A 64 -1.04 8.01 -3.46
N ILE A 65 -0.58 8.04 -4.71
CA ILE A 65 -0.81 6.99 -5.70
C ILE A 65 0.55 6.52 -6.21
N ILE A 66 0.83 5.22 -6.06
CA ILE A 66 2.01 4.55 -6.62
C ILE A 66 1.52 3.61 -7.71
N ASP A 67 1.80 3.97 -8.95
CA ASP A 67 1.41 3.26 -10.16
C ASP A 67 2.65 2.51 -10.68
N GLY A 68 2.95 1.39 -10.04
CA GLY A 68 4.11 0.55 -10.29
C GLY A 68 4.29 -0.52 -9.20
N ARG A 69 5.38 -1.29 -9.30
CA ARG A 69 5.76 -2.29 -8.30
C ARG A 69 6.35 -1.59 -7.07
N PHE A 70 5.87 -1.94 -5.88
CA PHE A 70 6.33 -1.42 -4.60
C PHE A 70 6.58 -2.57 -3.61
N PRO A 71 7.72 -2.63 -2.91
CA PRO A 71 8.00 -3.70 -1.96
C PRO A 71 7.05 -3.66 -0.77
N PHE A 72 6.45 -4.81 -0.45
CA PHE A 72 5.54 -4.94 0.68
C PHE A 72 6.20 -4.54 2.00
N GLU A 73 7.46 -4.92 2.21
CA GLU A 73 8.17 -4.68 3.45
C GLU A 73 8.44 -3.19 3.67
N SER A 74 8.55 -2.43 2.57
CA SER A 74 8.72 -0.98 2.64
C SER A 74 7.46 -0.20 3.01
N LEU A 75 6.30 -0.86 3.07
CA LEU A 75 5.01 -0.22 3.35
C LEU A 75 4.99 0.42 4.74
N ASN A 76 5.62 -0.20 5.73
CA ASN A 76 5.70 0.34 7.09
C ASN A 76 6.43 1.68 7.12
N ASN A 77 7.61 1.73 6.50
CA ASN A 77 8.41 2.95 6.42
C ASN A 77 7.64 4.04 5.66
N LEU A 78 7.00 3.68 4.54
CA LEU A 78 6.18 4.59 3.76
C LEU A 78 5.08 5.24 4.61
N LEU A 79 4.29 4.40 5.30
CA LEU A 79 3.19 4.84 6.14
C LEU A 79 3.65 5.70 7.32
N SER A 80 4.81 5.38 7.90
CA SER A 80 5.38 6.12 9.03
C SER A 80 5.78 7.56 8.66
N CYS A 81 6.20 7.78 7.42
CA CYS A 81 6.59 9.11 6.92
C CYS A 81 5.40 9.98 6.51
N LEU A 82 4.18 9.42 6.48
CA LEU A 82 2.98 10.06 5.94
C LEU A 82 1.86 10.12 6.99
N PRO A 83 2.06 10.77 8.15
CA PRO A 83 1.09 10.77 9.24
C PRO A 83 -0.23 11.48 8.89
N ARG A 84 -0.23 12.33 7.85
CA ARG A 84 -1.40 13.05 7.35
C ARG A 84 -2.11 12.36 6.19
N LEU A 85 -1.65 11.16 5.81
CA LEU A 85 -2.19 10.44 4.66
C LEU A 85 -3.67 10.12 4.87
N ARG A 86 -4.48 10.44 3.86
CA ARG A 86 -5.91 10.17 3.79
C ARG A 86 -6.25 9.10 2.77
N HIS A 87 -5.46 9.04 1.71
CA HIS A 87 -5.69 8.14 0.58
C HIS A 87 -4.36 7.52 0.15
N LEU A 88 -4.32 6.19 0.13
CA LEU A 88 -3.22 5.41 -0.43
C LEU A 88 -3.75 4.49 -1.53
N SER A 89 -3.10 4.53 -2.69
CA SER A 89 -3.29 3.53 -3.74
C SER A 89 -1.95 3.02 -4.23
N ILE A 90 -1.77 1.71 -4.29
CA ILE A 90 -0.57 1.06 -4.82
C ILE A 90 -0.99 -0.02 -5.80
N SER A 91 -0.57 0.10 -7.06
CA SER A 91 -1.03 -0.76 -8.14
C SER A 91 -0.45 -2.18 -8.11
N THR A 92 0.70 -2.38 -7.45
CA THR A 92 1.29 -3.71 -7.22
C THR A 92 2.23 -3.68 -6.00
N LEU A 93 1.77 -4.20 -4.87
CA LEU A 93 2.59 -4.54 -3.71
C LEU A 93 3.19 -5.92 -3.91
N VAL A 94 4.51 -6.00 -3.97
CA VAL A 94 5.24 -7.24 -4.23
C VAL A 94 5.94 -7.70 -2.97
N LYS A 95 5.86 -8.99 -2.67
CA LYS A 95 6.75 -9.59 -1.65
C LYS A 95 8.20 -9.36 -2.05
N SER A 96 9.06 -8.92 -1.13
CA SER A 96 10.51 -9.00 -1.31
C SER A 96 11.11 -10.10 -0.43
N ASP A 97 12.30 -10.56 -0.81
CA ASP A 97 13.01 -11.60 -0.07
C ASP A 97 13.63 -11.08 1.25
N PHE A 98 13.47 -9.80 1.55
CA PHE A 98 14.04 -9.17 2.73
C PHE A 98 13.05 -9.17 3.89
N GLU A 99 13.32 -9.95 4.94
CA GLU A 99 12.58 -9.84 6.20
C GLU A 99 12.95 -8.52 6.91
N GLU A 100 12.05 -7.53 6.90
CA GLU A 100 12.22 -6.34 7.72
C GLU A 100 11.98 -6.68 9.21
N ARG A 101 13.07 -6.77 9.97
CA ARG A 101 13.05 -6.93 11.44
C ARG A 101 12.92 -5.58 12.15
N ARG A 102 11.90 -4.79 11.82
CA ARG A 102 11.63 -3.55 12.54
C ARG A 102 10.32 -3.66 13.30
N GLU A 103 10.35 -3.19 14.54
CA GLU A 103 9.14 -3.01 15.33
C GLU A 103 8.24 -2.00 14.61
N LEU A 104 6.99 -2.40 14.40
CA LEU A 104 5.98 -1.55 13.81
C LEU A 104 5.75 -0.35 14.74
N PRO A 105 5.79 0.89 14.22
CA PRO A 105 5.48 2.05 15.04
C PRO A 105 4.04 1.95 15.56
N SER A 106 3.83 2.40 16.79
CA SER A 106 2.50 2.42 17.43
C SER A 106 1.57 3.52 16.90
N THR A 107 2.06 4.33 15.96
CA THR A 107 1.35 5.50 15.46
C THR A 107 0.19 5.11 14.57
N LYS A 108 -1.04 5.25 15.09
CA LYS A 108 -2.26 5.08 14.30
C LYS A 108 -2.39 6.21 13.26
N LEU A 109 -2.62 5.84 12.00
CA LEU A 109 -2.90 6.79 10.91
C LEU A 109 -4.35 7.26 10.96
N LYS A 110 -4.64 8.18 11.89
CA LYS A 110 -6.01 8.67 12.17
C LYS A 110 -6.74 9.26 10.96
N TYR A 111 -5.98 9.79 10.01
CA TYR A 111 -6.52 10.42 8.81
C TYR A 111 -6.70 9.47 7.63
N LEU A 112 -6.10 8.26 7.68
CA LEU A 112 -6.13 7.33 6.55
C LEU A 112 -7.52 6.72 6.41
N LYS A 113 -8.23 7.12 5.36
CA LYS A 113 -9.63 6.73 5.10
C LYS A 113 -9.79 5.76 3.94
N TYR A 114 -8.91 5.86 2.94
CA TYR A 114 -8.99 5.06 1.73
C TYR A 114 -7.69 4.32 1.48
N ILE A 115 -7.81 3.02 1.22
CA ILE A 115 -6.71 2.14 0.82
C ILE A 115 -7.14 1.32 -0.39
N SER A 116 -6.28 1.28 -1.41
CA SER A 116 -6.42 0.38 -2.56
C SER A 116 -5.09 -0.27 -2.89
N LEU A 117 -5.01 -1.59 -2.74
CA LEU A 117 -3.77 -2.35 -2.89
C LEU A 117 -3.99 -3.55 -3.81
N ASN A 118 -3.06 -3.82 -4.71
CA ASN A 118 -2.98 -5.09 -5.42
C ASN A 118 -1.80 -5.89 -4.88
N LEU A 119 -2.06 -7.05 -4.34
CA LEU A 119 -1.15 -7.87 -3.56
C LEU A 119 -0.59 -8.98 -4.46
N ASP A 120 0.68 -8.87 -4.82
CA ASP A 120 1.42 -9.85 -5.62
C ASP A 120 2.34 -10.67 -4.69
N CYS A 121 1.98 -11.94 -4.51
CA CYS A 121 2.68 -12.90 -3.66
C CYS A 121 2.78 -12.50 -2.17
N VAL A 122 1.93 -11.60 -1.68
CA VAL A 122 1.85 -11.21 -0.26
C VAL A 122 0.92 -12.15 0.48
N ARG A 123 1.45 -12.92 1.44
CA ARG A 123 0.65 -13.85 2.24
C ARG A 123 -0.32 -13.10 3.15
N PHE A 124 -1.45 -13.72 3.46
CA PHE A 124 -2.48 -13.12 4.29
C PHE A 124 -1.96 -12.75 5.69
N ASP A 125 -1.13 -13.60 6.31
CA ASP A 125 -0.56 -13.34 7.64
C ASP A 125 0.34 -12.10 7.68
N GLN A 126 1.03 -11.80 6.58
CA GLN A 126 1.82 -10.58 6.43
C GLN A 126 0.91 -9.36 6.31
N PHE A 127 -0.11 -9.44 5.45
CA PHE A 127 -1.08 -8.37 5.27
C PHE A 127 -1.88 -8.07 6.56
N GLU A 128 -2.28 -9.12 7.28
CA GLU A 128 -3.01 -9.03 8.55
C GLU A 128 -2.24 -8.16 9.57
N LYS A 129 -0.93 -8.33 9.67
CA LYS A 129 -0.09 -7.50 10.56
C LYS A 129 -0.24 -6.00 10.24
N ILE A 130 -0.09 -5.62 8.97
CA ILE A 130 -0.23 -4.22 8.52
C ILE A 130 -1.62 -3.68 8.84
N LEU A 131 -2.65 -4.47 8.53
CA LEU A 131 -4.04 -4.09 8.77
C LEU A 131 -4.28 -3.80 10.26
N THR A 132 -3.85 -4.71 11.14
CA THR A 132 -4.04 -4.54 12.59
C THR A 132 -3.27 -3.35 13.16
N THR A 133 -2.15 -2.94 12.54
CA THR A 133 -1.36 -1.78 12.98
C THR A 133 -1.93 -0.45 12.50
N PHE A 134 -2.23 -0.33 11.19
CA PHE A 134 -2.44 0.99 10.58
C PHE A 134 -3.90 1.28 10.21
N PHE A 135 -4.73 0.26 9.98
CA PHE A 135 -5.98 0.45 9.21
C PHE A 135 -7.22 0.70 10.08
N HIS A 136 -7.03 1.02 11.35
CA HIS A 136 -8.12 1.21 12.30
C HIS A 136 -9.19 2.23 11.87
N TYR A 137 -8.76 3.32 11.22
CA TYR A 137 -9.64 4.42 10.82
C TYR A 137 -10.05 4.39 9.34
N VAL A 138 -9.64 3.33 8.62
CA VAL A 138 -9.93 3.15 7.20
C VAL A 138 -11.42 2.89 7.00
N GLU A 139 -12.02 3.63 6.10
CA GLU A 139 -13.44 3.55 5.75
C GLU A 139 -13.66 2.75 4.46
N ILE A 140 -12.66 2.73 3.58
CA ILE A 140 -12.70 2.04 2.29
C ILE A 140 -11.42 1.24 2.13
N LEU A 141 -11.56 -0.09 2.08
CA LEU A 141 -10.48 -1.02 1.78
C LEU A 141 -10.81 -1.75 0.49
N ARG A 142 -9.97 -1.54 -0.51
CA ARG A 142 -9.97 -2.29 -1.76
C ARG A 142 -8.71 -3.11 -1.87
N ILE A 143 -8.85 -4.42 -2.03
CA ILE A 143 -7.71 -5.29 -2.25
C ILE A 143 -7.92 -6.13 -3.51
N ALA A 144 -6.83 -6.39 -4.20
CA ALA A 144 -6.79 -7.42 -5.22
C ALA A 144 -5.64 -8.38 -4.90
N THR A 145 -5.79 -9.67 -5.17
CA THR A 145 -4.71 -10.66 -4.97
C THR A 145 -4.89 -11.81 -5.95
N LEU A 146 -3.80 -12.52 -6.24
CA LEU A 146 -3.76 -13.73 -7.08
C LEU A 146 -3.34 -14.97 -6.28
N PHE A 147 -2.75 -14.75 -5.11
CA PHE A 147 -1.98 -15.76 -4.40
C PHE A 147 -2.44 -15.83 -2.94
N ASP A 148 -2.49 -17.05 -2.41
CA ASP A 148 -2.90 -17.43 -1.04
C ASP A 148 -4.42 -17.60 -0.85
N GLU A 149 -4.87 -18.87 -0.81
CA GLU A 149 -6.26 -19.26 -0.52
C GLU A 149 -6.75 -18.75 0.84
N ALA A 150 -5.86 -18.37 1.76
CA ALA A 150 -6.26 -17.78 3.04
C ALA A 150 -7.04 -16.47 2.87
N TYR A 151 -6.88 -15.74 1.75
CA TYR A 151 -7.71 -14.58 1.42
C TYR A 151 -9.18 -14.93 1.16
N LEU A 152 -9.48 -16.18 0.80
CA LEU A 152 -10.85 -16.66 0.56
C LEU A 152 -11.56 -17.06 1.86
N ASN A 153 -10.88 -17.02 3.01
CA ASN A 153 -11.47 -17.38 4.30
C ASN A 153 -12.36 -16.24 4.86
N ALA A 154 -13.65 -16.28 4.54
CA ALA A 154 -14.63 -15.28 4.98
C ALA A 154 -14.70 -15.11 6.51
N LYS A 155 -14.62 -16.20 7.29
CA LYS A 155 -14.66 -16.14 8.76
C LYS A 155 -13.45 -15.41 9.34
N ARG A 156 -12.28 -15.59 8.72
CA ARG A 156 -11.05 -14.88 9.12
C ARG A 156 -11.19 -13.39 8.85
N TRP A 157 -11.71 -13.01 7.68
CA TRP A 157 -12.03 -11.62 7.37
C TRP A 157 -13.03 -11.01 8.34
N GLU A 158 -14.16 -11.67 8.59
CA GLU A 158 -15.18 -11.18 9.52
C GLU A 158 -14.60 -10.86 10.90
N LYS A 159 -13.83 -11.80 11.46
CA LYS A 159 -13.14 -11.59 12.74
C LYS A 159 -12.14 -10.44 12.68
N LEU A 160 -11.33 -10.38 11.61
CA LEU A 160 -10.30 -9.35 11.47
C LEU A 160 -10.90 -7.95 11.36
N LEU A 161 -11.90 -7.78 10.50
CA LEU A 161 -12.54 -6.50 10.22
C LEU A 161 -13.34 -6.00 11.43
N SER A 162 -14.11 -6.88 12.09
CA SER A 162 -14.92 -6.50 13.26
C SER A 162 -14.08 -6.01 14.44
N ILE A 163 -12.87 -6.55 14.62
CA ILE A 163 -11.98 -6.17 15.73
C ILE A 163 -11.12 -4.97 15.36
N HIS A 164 -10.52 -4.98 14.16
CA HIS A 164 -9.43 -4.07 13.83
C HIS A 164 -9.82 -2.90 12.92
N MET A 165 -10.96 -2.94 12.23
CA MET A 165 -11.39 -1.90 11.30
C MET A 165 -12.84 -1.44 11.58
N PRO A 166 -13.12 -0.89 12.77
CA PRO A 166 -14.48 -0.53 13.17
C PRO A 166 -15.10 0.60 12.33
N CYS A 167 -14.28 1.37 11.60
CA CYS A 167 -14.75 2.44 10.71
C CYS A 167 -15.03 1.96 9.28
N LEU A 168 -14.80 0.68 8.95
CA LEU A 168 -14.91 0.19 7.59
C LEU A 168 -16.37 0.22 7.11
N ARG A 169 -16.57 0.81 5.94
CA ARG A 169 -17.89 0.97 5.29
C ARG A 169 -17.95 0.23 3.96
N ILE A 170 -16.82 0.19 3.24
CA ILE A 170 -16.71 -0.47 1.95
C ILE A 170 -15.51 -1.40 2.02
N PHE A 171 -15.79 -2.69 1.84
CA PHE A 171 -14.78 -3.72 1.63
C PHE A 171 -15.00 -4.32 0.25
N ASP A 172 -13.97 -4.27 -0.58
CA ASP A 172 -13.98 -4.76 -1.95
C ASP A 172 -12.73 -5.63 -2.15
N MET A 173 -12.93 -6.89 -2.51
CA MET A 173 -11.86 -7.86 -2.68
C MET A 173 -12.00 -8.56 -4.01
N ASN A 174 -10.97 -8.42 -4.85
CA ASN A 174 -10.84 -9.15 -6.10
C ASN A 174 -9.77 -10.24 -5.93
N HIS A 175 -10.19 -11.49 -5.82
CA HIS A 175 -9.28 -12.62 -5.91
C HIS A 175 -9.27 -13.11 -7.35
N TYR A 176 -8.17 -12.88 -8.06
CA TYR A 176 -8.02 -13.37 -9.42
C TYR A 176 -7.60 -14.83 -9.35
N ASP A 177 -8.42 -15.73 -9.88
CA ASP A 177 -7.98 -17.11 -10.08
C ASP A 177 -6.98 -17.14 -11.23
N SER A 178 -5.78 -17.67 -11.00
CA SER A 178 -4.85 -18.04 -12.09
C SER A 178 -5.35 -19.24 -12.90
N ILE A 179 -6.60 -19.68 -12.65
CA ILE A 179 -7.31 -20.62 -13.49
C ILE A 179 -7.69 -19.88 -14.78
N ARG A 180 -6.76 -19.95 -15.73
CA ARG A 180 -6.98 -19.91 -17.19
C ARG A 180 -8.46 -19.88 -17.56
N ASN A 181 -8.85 -18.91 -18.39
CA ASN A 181 -9.88 -19.02 -19.42
C ASN A 181 -10.78 -20.26 -19.25
N ASN A 182 -11.82 -20.14 -18.43
CA ASN A 182 -13.16 -20.65 -18.73
C ASN A 182 -14.10 -20.08 -17.68
N ALA A 183 -15.15 -19.44 -18.17
CA ALA A 183 -16.21 -18.85 -17.37
C ALA A 183 -16.74 -19.84 -16.33
N LEU A 184 -16.53 -19.53 -15.05
CA LEU A 184 -17.37 -20.05 -13.97
C LEU A 184 -17.86 -18.84 -13.19
N THR A 185 -19.05 -18.41 -13.57
CA THR A 185 -19.93 -17.56 -12.79
C THR A 185 -20.12 -18.13 -11.39
N TYR A 186 -20.08 -17.24 -10.41
CA TYR A 186 -20.14 -17.40 -8.94
C TYR A 186 -21.35 -18.18 -8.36
N HIS A 187 -21.95 -19.13 -9.06
CA HIS A 187 -23.15 -19.85 -8.62
C HIS A 187 -22.91 -21.20 -7.91
N ASP A 188 -21.68 -21.73 -7.87
CA ASP A 188 -21.46 -23.13 -7.44
C ASP A 188 -20.72 -23.29 -6.09
N LEU A 189 -20.84 -22.34 -5.15
CA LEU A 189 -20.27 -22.49 -3.79
C LEU A 189 -21.31 -22.44 -2.65
N ILE A 190 -22.54 -22.84 -2.95
CA ILE A 190 -23.51 -23.23 -1.92
C ILE A 190 -24.12 -24.57 -2.32
N ASP A 191 -23.50 -25.65 -1.83
CA ASP A 191 -24.15 -26.88 -1.34
C ASP A 191 -23.16 -27.63 -0.42
#